data_AF-A0A5Z9Q7Q6-F1
#
_entry.id   AF-A0A5Z9Q7Q6-F1
#
_cell.length_a   1.000
_cell.length_b   1.000
_cell.length_c   1.000
_cell.angle_alpha   90.00
_cell.angle_beta   90.00
_cell.angle_gamma   90.00
#
_symmetry.space_group_name_H-M   'P 1'
#
loop_
_entity.id
_entity.type
_entity.pdbx_description
1 polymer ?
#
loop_
_entity_poly.entity_id
_entity_poly.type
_entity_poly.pdbx_seq_one_letter_code
_entity_poly.pdbx_strand_id
1 'polypeptide(L)'
;MDLLNKHIASILRAKDEESLAIFVGAGVSKSSETKTIKMPSWGDLIDALISDLNIKDESDYLKIAQLYYLTFGEHLYYKRIKDFFPENVPHSKIHDLIFKLNPHSVITTNWDTLLEAAINAKSYFYNIISSDKDLMKSYLGKKLIKMHGDFKNHNIVFKEDDYLNYSFNFPLIENYVKSVISTHTVLFLGYSYNDI
;
A
#
# COMPACT_ATOMS: atom_id res chain seq x y z
N MET A 1 8.29 17.07 -30.16
CA MET A 1 7.67 15.90 -29.50
C MET A 1 7.12 16.39 -28.17
N ASP A 2 5.81 16.33 -27.99
CA ASP A 2 5.12 16.73 -26.75
C ASP A 2 5.70 15.99 -25.53
N LEU A 3 5.79 16.66 -24.38
CA LEU A 3 6.40 16.13 -23.15
C LEU A 3 5.69 14.84 -22.70
N LEU A 4 4.36 14.80 -22.84
CA LEU A 4 3.56 13.62 -22.54
C LEU A 4 3.99 12.40 -23.37
N ASN A 5 4.24 12.59 -24.67
CA ASN A 5 4.69 11.52 -25.55
C ASN A 5 6.07 10.99 -25.16
N LYS A 6 6.95 11.85 -24.60
CA LYS A 6 8.25 11.41 -24.08
C LYS A 6 8.11 10.55 -22.83
N HIS A 7 7.23 10.92 -21.90
CA HIS A 7 6.98 10.11 -20.70
C HIS A 7 6.36 8.75 -21.04
N ILE A 8 5.37 8.73 -21.94
CA ILE A 8 4.77 7.48 -22.41
C ILE A 8 5.83 6.59 -23.08
N ALA A 9 6.68 7.15 -23.94
CA ALA A 9 7.77 6.38 -24.56
C ALA A 9 8.75 5.82 -23.53
N SER A 10 9.06 6.57 -22.46
CA SER A 10 9.92 6.09 -21.37
C SER A 10 9.29 4.94 -20.60
N ILE A 11 7.99 5.03 -20.29
CA ILE A 11 7.25 3.97 -19.59
C ILE A 11 7.19 2.70 -20.44
N LEU A 12 6.92 2.83 -21.74
CA LEU A 12 6.90 1.70 -22.66
C LEU A 12 8.27 1.03 -22.78
N ARG A 13 9.34 1.81 -22.90
CA ARG A 13 10.71 1.27 -22.90
C ARG A 13 11.02 0.51 -21.61
N ALA A 14 10.71 1.09 -20.46
CA ALA A 14 10.95 0.43 -19.17
C ALA A 14 10.14 -0.87 -19.02
N LYS A 15 8.91 -0.90 -19.56
CA LYS A 15 8.12 -2.13 -19.62
C LYS A 15 8.81 -3.21 -20.45
N ASP A 16 9.29 -2.86 -21.64
CA ASP A 16 9.92 -3.80 -22.57
C ASP A 16 11.28 -4.30 -22.04
N GLU A 17 11.98 -3.49 -21.23
CA GLU A 17 13.24 -3.81 -20.57
C GLU A 17 13.05 -4.50 -19.19
N GLU A 18 11.82 -4.84 -18.81
CA GLU A 18 11.47 -5.39 -17.48
C GLU A 18 11.96 -4.53 -16.30
N SER A 19 12.09 -3.22 -16.50
CA SER A 19 12.56 -2.23 -15.53
C SER A 19 11.47 -1.22 -15.15
N LEU A 20 10.20 -1.54 -15.40
CA LEU A 20 9.04 -0.74 -14.97
C LEU A 20 8.56 -1.18 -13.58
N ALA A 21 8.49 -0.23 -12.65
CA ALA A 21 7.80 -0.40 -11.39
C ALA A 21 6.60 0.56 -11.28
N ILE A 22 5.53 0.13 -10.62
CA ILE A 22 4.37 0.98 -10.34
C ILE A 22 4.20 1.09 -8.83
N PHE A 23 4.24 2.32 -8.32
CA PHE A 23 3.94 2.62 -6.92
C PHE A 23 2.48 3.07 -6.80
N VAL A 24 1.70 2.34 -5.99
CA VAL A 24 0.24 2.50 -5.85
C VAL A 24 -0.09 2.99 -4.44
N GLY A 25 -0.68 4.18 -4.35
CA GLY A 25 -1.18 4.77 -3.10
C GLY A 25 -2.69 4.61 -2.93
N ALA A 26 -3.22 5.12 -1.80
CA ALA A 26 -4.61 4.91 -1.39
C ALA A 26 -5.63 5.54 -2.36
N GLY A 27 -5.23 6.54 -3.15
CA GLY A 27 -6.05 7.15 -4.19
C GLY A 27 -6.45 6.17 -5.30
N VAL A 28 -5.70 5.08 -5.51
CA VAL A 28 -6.13 4.01 -6.42
C VAL A 28 -7.29 3.22 -5.83
N SER A 29 -7.24 2.89 -4.54
CA SER A 29 -8.33 2.18 -3.85
C SER A 29 -9.63 2.98 -3.82
N LYS A 30 -9.54 4.33 -3.79
CA LYS A 30 -10.70 5.24 -3.93
C LYS A 30 -11.50 5.04 -5.22
N SER A 31 -10.87 4.54 -6.29
CA SER A 31 -11.58 4.25 -7.54
C SER A 31 -12.55 3.05 -7.48
N SER A 32 -12.50 2.28 -6.39
CA SER A 32 -13.42 1.18 -6.11
C SER A 32 -14.62 1.61 -5.25
N GLU A 33 -14.69 2.88 -4.83
CA GLU A 33 -15.84 3.39 -4.08
C GLU A 33 -17.12 3.37 -4.91
N THR A 34 -18.25 3.18 -4.23
CA THR A 34 -19.59 3.32 -4.81
C THR A 34 -20.39 4.34 -4.00
N LYS A 35 -21.70 4.46 -4.28
CA LYS A 35 -22.59 5.29 -3.45
C LYS A 35 -22.72 4.75 -2.02
N THR A 36 -22.48 3.45 -1.82
CA THR A 36 -22.68 2.75 -0.55
C THR A 36 -21.39 2.21 0.07
N ILE A 37 -20.32 2.09 -0.72
CA ILE A 37 -19.01 1.61 -0.27
C ILE A 37 -18.03 2.77 -0.31
N LYS A 38 -17.42 3.07 0.84
CA LYS A 38 -16.40 4.10 1.00
C LYS A 38 -15.12 3.49 1.54
N MET A 39 -14.00 3.87 0.96
CA MET A 39 -12.69 3.50 1.50
C MET A 39 -12.33 4.53 2.57
N PRO A 40 -11.73 4.12 3.70
CA PRO A 40 -11.32 5.09 4.70
C PRO A 40 -10.17 5.95 4.17
N SER A 41 -10.14 7.21 4.58
CA SER A 41 -8.93 8.03 4.54
C SER A 41 -8.16 7.89 5.85
N TRP A 42 -6.91 8.35 5.85
CA TRP A 42 -6.10 8.44 7.06
C TRP A 42 -6.75 9.36 8.11
N GLY A 43 -7.36 10.47 7.68
CA GLY A 43 -8.10 11.37 8.57
C GLY A 43 -9.30 10.69 9.23
N ASP A 44 -10.11 9.94 8.46
CA ASP A 44 -11.28 9.22 9.00
C ASP A 44 -10.89 8.23 10.10
N LEU A 45 -9.76 7.54 9.93
CA LEU A 45 -9.21 6.63 10.93
C LEU A 45 -8.80 7.39 12.18
N ILE A 46 -8.02 8.46 12.02
CA ILE A 46 -7.46 9.23 13.14
C ILE A 46 -8.55 9.93 13.95
N ASP A 47 -9.55 10.51 13.30
CA ASP A 47 -10.69 11.16 13.98
C ASP A 47 -11.42 10.17 14.89
N ALA A 48 -11.56 8.92 14.44
CA ALA A 48 -12.17 7.88 15.26
C ALA A 48 -11.28 7.45 16.43
N LEU A 49 -9.96 7.35 16.24
CA LEU A 49 -9.05 7.05 17.34
C LEU A 49 -9.05 8.18 18.38
N ILE A 50 -9.06 9.45 17.95
CA ILE A 50 -9.19 10.62 18.83
C ILE A 50 -10.49 10.53 19.64
N SER A 51 -11.61 10.24 18.96
CA SER A 51 -12.92 10.14 19.61
C SER A 51 -12.95 9.04 20.68
N ASP A 52 -12.36 7.87 20.40
CA ASP A 52 -12.28 6.76 21.34
C ASP A 52 -11.34 7.09 22.53
N LEU A 53 -10.22 7.78 22.26
CA LEU A 53 -9.24 8.22 23.28
C LEU A 53 -9.74 9.40 24.12
N ASN A 54 -10.73 10.15 23.63
CA ASN A 54 -11.25 11.39 24.23
C ASN A 54 -10.15 12.45 24.48
N ILE A 55 -9.28 12.64 23.48
CA ILE A 55 -8.22 13.67 23.47
C ILE A 55 -8.59 14.84 22.54
N LYS A 56 -7.95 16.01 22.71
CA LYS A 56 -8.32 17.23 21.96
C LYS A 56 -7.16 17.99 21.33
N ASP A 57 -5.94 17.82 21.82
CA ASP A 57 -4.79 18.68 21.50
C ASP A 57 -3.62 17.94 20.84
N GLU A 58 -3.85 16.72 20.35
CA GLU A 58 -2.87 16.00 19.54
C GLU A 58 -3.31 15.96 18.08
N SER A 59 -2.39 16.27 17.18
CA SER A 59 -2.62 16.30 15.73
C SER A 59 -1.66 15.41 14.96
N ASP A 60 -0.65 14.86 15.62
CA ASP A 60 0.29 13.91 15.03
C ASP A 60 -0.38 12.53 14.90
N TYR A 61 -0.64 12.14 13.65
CA TYR A 61 -1.39 10.92 13.33
C TYR A 61 -0.70 9.67 13.86
N LEU A 62 0.65 9.63 13.80
CA LEU A 62 1.42 8.47 14.23
C LEU A 62 1.38 8.32 15.75
N LYS A 63 1.45 9.45 16.48
CA LYS A 63 1.31 9.46 17.94
C LYS A 63 -0.08 9.09 18.39
N ILE A 64 -1.13 9.54 17.70
CA ILE A 64 -2.50 9.17 18.03
C ILE A 64 -2.69 7.65 17.88
N ALA A 65 -2.19 7.08 16.78
CA ALA A 65 -2.22 5.63 16.57
C ALA A 65 -1.41 4.89 17.66
N GLN A 66 -0.26 5.43 18.07
CA GLN A 66 0.56 4.88 19.16
C GLN A 66 -0.16 4.95 20.52
N LEU A 67 -0.77 6.08 20.86
CA LEU A 67 -1.53 6.27 22.09
C LEU A 67 -2.72 5.31 22.16
N TYR A 68 -3.42 5.11 21.04
CA TYR A 68 -4.50 4.13 20.96
C TYR A 68 -4.00 2.72 21.26
N TYR A 69 -2.89 2.32 20.62
CA TYR A 69 -2.27 1.01 20.85
C TYR A 69 -1.87 0.81 22.32
N LEU A 70 -1.24 1.81 22.94
CA LEU A 70 -0.80 1.74 24.34
C LEU A 70 -1.99 1.72 25.32
N THR A 71 -3.09 2.39 24.99
CA THR A 71 -4.27 2.51 25.86
C THR A 71 -5.16 1.29 25.80
N PHE A 72 -5.46 0.78 24.61
CA PHE A 72 -6.44 -0.29 24.38
C PHE A 72 -5.82 -1.65 24.08
N GLY A 73 -4.50 -1.68 23.84
CA GLY A 73 -3.76 -2.88 23.47
C GLY A 73 -3.94 -3.29 22.00
N GLU A 74 -3.07 -4.20 21.57
CA GLU A 74 -2.96 -4.66 20.18
C GLU A 74 -4.29 -5.16 19.60
N HIS A 75 -5.01 -6.01 20.34
CA HIS A 75 -6.23 -6.64 19.84
C HIS A 75 -7.31 -5.62 19.45
N LEU A 76 -7.59 -4.66 20.33
CA LEU A 76 -8.58 -3.62 20.07
C LEU A 76 -8.10 -2.64 19.00
N TYR A 77 -6.81 -2.32 18.98
CA TYR A 77 -6.19 -1.50 17.93
C TYR A 77 -6.41 -2.10 16.53
N TYR A 78 -6.01 -3.36 16.32
CA TYR A 78 -6.17 -4.04 15.03
C TYR A 78 -7.63 -4.18 14.63
N LYS A 79 -8.50 -4.54 15.58
CA LYS A 79 -9.94 -4.64 15.33
C LYS A 79 -10.49 -3.29 14.89
N ARG A 80 -10.19 -2.23 15.64
CA ARG A 80 -10.71 -0.88 15.39
C ARG A 80 -10.33 -0.40 14.00
N ILE A 81 -9.07 -0.54 13.60
CA ILE A 81 -8.61 -0.11 12.27
C ILE A 81 -9.26 -0.95 11.18
N LYS A 82 -9.32 -2.27 11.36
CA LYS A 82 -9.91 -3.17 10.36
C LYS A 82 -11.39 -2.88 10.12
N ASP A 83 -12.13 -2.48 11.15
CA ASP A 83 -13.56 -2.14 11.06
C ASP A 83 -13.84 -0.94 10.12
N PHE A 84 -12.84 -0.11 9.80
CA PHE A 84 -12.97 0.97 8.81
C PHE A 84 -12.90 0.48 7.37
N PHE A 85 -12.30 -0.69 7.14
CA PHE A 85 -12.14 -1.22 5.79
C PHE A 85 -13.38 -2.03 5.43
N PRO A 86 -14.15 -1.61 4.43
CA PRO A 86 -15.29 -2.40 3.96
C PRO A 86 -14.84 -3.78 3.49
N GLU A 87 -15.64 -4.81 3.83
CA GLU A 87 -15.43 -6.16 3.31
C GLU A 87 -15.95 -6.28 1.87
N ASN A 88 -15.36 -7.21 1.10
CA ASN A 88 -15.81 -7.60 -0.24
C ASN A 88 -15.91 -6.45 -1.26
N VAL A 89 -15.04 -5.44 -1.16
CA VAL A 89 -14.95 -4.39 -2.17
C VAL A 89 -14.42 -4.96 -3.50
N PRO A 90 -15.14 -4.80 -4.62
CA PRO A 90 -14.62 -5.22 -5.92
C PRO A 90 -13.47 -4.29 -6.34
N HIS A 91 -12.42 -4.85 -6.94
CA HIS A 91 -11.38 -4.05 -7.57
C HIS A 91 -11.95 -3.30 -8.79
N SER A 92 -11.50 -2.06 -8.98
CA SER A 92 -11.90 -1.24 -10.12
C SER A 92 -11.05 -1.53 -11.36
N LYS A 93 -11.47 -0.96 -12.51
CA LYS A 93 -10.75 -1.03 -13.79
C LYS A 93 -9.30 -0.54 -13.71
N ILE A 94 -8.95 0.39 -12.80
CA ILE A 94 -7.56 0.86 -12.71
C ILE A 94 -6.63 -0.24 -12.20
N HIS A 95 -7.11 -1.11 -11.30
CA HIS A 95 -6.35 -2.25 -10.80
C HIS A 95 -6.06 -3.24 -11.94
N ASP A 96 -7.06 -3.52 -12.78
CA ASP A 96 -6.87 -4.33 -13.99
C ASP A 96 -5.82 -3.73 -14.93
N LEU A 97 -5.87 -2.41 -15.15
CA LEU A 97 -4.94 -1.72 -16.05
C LEU A 97 -3.51 -1.72 -15.52
N ILE A 98 -3.30 -1.59 -14.21
CA ILE A 98 -1.98 -1.69 -13.57
C ILE A 98 -1.32 -3.03 -13.93
N PHE A 99 -2.02 -4.15 -13.75
CA PHE A 99 -1.44 -5.46 -14.06
C PHE A 99 -1.40 -5.76 -15.56
N LYS A 100 -2.31 -5.18 -16.36
CA LYS A 100 -2.25 -5.24 -17.83
C LYS A 100 -1.00 -4.56 -18.40
N LEU A 101 -0.48 -3.52 -17.74
CA LEU A 101 0.80 -2.91 -18.10
C LEU A 101 1.99 -3.85 -17.86
N ASN A 102 1.80 -4.93 -17.10
CA ASN A 102 2.78 -5.97 -16.85
C ASN A 102 4.10 -5.46 -16.22
N PRO A 103 4.06 -4.62 -15.18
CA PRO A 103 5.29 -4.13 -14.53
C PRO A 103 6.12 -5.27 -13.94
N HIS A 104 7.41 -5.01 -13.72
CA HIS A 104 8.28 -5.93 -13.01
C HIS A 104 7.90 -5.98 -11.52
N SER A 105 7.62 -4.82 -10.93
CA SER A 105 7.20 -4.71 -9.53
C SER A 105 6.00 -3.78 -9.39
N VAL A 106 5.03 -4.18 -8.58
CA VAL A 106 4.01 -3.28 -8.04
C VAL A 106 4.33 -3.08 -6.57
N ILE A 107 4.40 -1.84 -6.11
CA ILE A 107 4.71 -1.48 -4.72
C ILE A 107 3.54 -0.67 -4.20
N THR A 108 3.09 -0.93 -2.97
CA THR A 108 2.00 -0.19 -2.36
C THR A 108 2.18 0.01 -0.87
N THR A 109 1.66 1.11 -0.35
CA THR A 109 1.48 1.37 1.08
C THR A 109 0.07 1.02 1.57
N ASN A 110 -0.80 0.51 0.69
CA ASN A 110 -2.19 0.19 1.02
C ASN A 110 -2.29 -1.16 1.74
N TRP A 111 -3.17 -1.25 2.74
CA TRP A 111 -3.45 -2.50 3.46
C TRP A 111 -4.57 -3.33 2.84
N ASP A 112 -5.46 -2.70 2.06
CA ASP A 112 -6.55 -3.39 1.35
C ASP A 112 -6.02 -4.46 0.38
N THR A 113 -6.93 -5.33 -0.10
CA THR A 113 -6.57 -6.48 -0.95
C THR A 113 -7.00 -6.30 -2.41
N LEU A 114 -7.24 -5.07 -2.87
CA LEU A 114 -7.79 -4.80 -4.21
C LEU A 114 -6.80 -5.15 -5.32
N LEU A 115 -5.49 -4.94 -5.10
CA LEU A 115 -4.45 -5.32 -6.04
C LEU A 115 -4.33 -6.85 -6.14
N GLU A 116 -4.38 -7.54 -5.01
CA GLU A 116 -4.42 -9.00 -4.94
C GLU A 116 -5.66 -9.56 -5.65
N ALA A 117 -6.82 -8.93 -5.47
CA ALA A 117 -8.05 -9.31 -6.14
C ALA A 117 -7.93 -9.19 -7.67
N ALA A 118 -7.30 -8.12 -8.18
CA ALA A 118 -7.06 -7.95 -9.61
C ALA A 118 -6.06 -8.98 -10.17
N ILE A 119 -5.01 -9.32 -9.41
CA ILE A 119 -4.09 -10.42 -9.75
C ILE A 119 -4.85 -11.72 -9.91
N ASN A 120 -5.66 -12.08 -8.91
CA ASN A 120 -6.39 -13.35 -8.88
C ASN A 120 -7.46 -13.43 -9.98
N ALA A 121 -8.18 -12.34 -10.24
CA ALA A 121 -9.26 -12.30 -11.23
C ALA A 121 -8.81 -12.57 -12.67
N LYS A 122 -7.55 -12.27 -12.99
CA LYS A 122 -6.94 -12.49 -14.31
C LYS A 122 -5.81 -13.52 -14.31
N SER A 123 -5.58 -14.17 -13.16
CA SER A 123 -4.51 -15.16 -12.96
C SER A 123 -3.12 -14.65 -13.35
N TYR A 124 -2.81 -13.40 -12.99
CA TYR A 124 -1.46 -12.85 -13.20
C TYR A 124 -0.44 -13.55 -12.27
N PHE A 125 0.78 -13.76 -12.77
CA PHE A 125 1.85 -14.43 -12.01
C PHE A 125 2.68 -13.42 -11.22
N TYR A 126 2.20 -13.08 -10.02
CA TYR A 126 2.90 -12.22 -9.06
C TYR A 126 3.01 -12.93 -7.70
N ASN A 127 4.16 -12.83 -7.04
CA ASN A 127 4.21 -13.14 -5.61
C ASN A 127 3.75 -11.92 -4.80
N ILE A 128 2.84 -12.16 -3.85
CA ILE A 128 2.33 -11.15 -2.92
C ILE A 128 3.25 -11.16 -1.71
N ILE A 129 3.90 -10.03 -1.45
CA ILE A 129 4.94 -9.88 -0.43
C ILE A 129 4.47 -8.83 0.58
N SER A 130 4.13 -9.29 1.77
CA SER A 130 3.66 -8.45 2.89
C SER A 130 4.62 -8.49 4.08
N SER A 131 5.65 -9.35 4.02
CA SER A 131 6.67 -9.51 5.05
C SER A 131 8.00 -9.95 4.43
N ASP A 132 9.09 -9.75 5.16
CA ASP A 132 10.42 -10.24 4.74
C ASP A 132 10.45 -11.76 4.55
N LYS A 133 9.65 -12.50 5.32
CA LYS A 133 9.48 -13.95 5.17
C LYS A 133 8.85 -14.33 3.84
N ASP A 134 7.91 -13.53 3.34
CA ASP A 134 7.31 -13.75 2.02
C ASP A 134 8.34 -13.48 0.93
N LEU A 135 9.15 -12.43 1.09
CA LEU A 135 10.19 -12.07 0.12
C LEU A 135 11.24 -13.17 -0.01
N MET A 136 11.70 -13.74 1.12
CA MET A 136 12.65 -14.86 1.12
C MET A 136 12.12 -16.11 0.42
N LYS A 137 10.79 -16.32 0.42
CA LYS A 137 10.13 -17.46 -0.22
C LYS A 137 9.72 -17.19 -1.66
N SER A 138 9.87 -15.95 -2.12
CA SER A 138 9.47 -15.55 -3.46
C SER A 138 10.35 -16.23 -4.51
N TYR A 139 9.71 -16.85 -5.50
CA TYR A 139 10.37 -17.54 -6.61
C TYR A 139 10.03 -16.93 -7.96
N LEU A 140 8.97 -16.11 -8.03
CA LEU A 140 8.59 -15.40 -9.25
C LEU A 140 9.44 -14.13 -9.40
N GLY A 141 9.76 -13.79 -10.65
CA GLY A 141 10.41 -12.51 -10.98
C GLY A 141 9.56 -11.33 -10.52
N LYS A 142 8.26 -11.38 -10.84
CA LYS A 142 7.29 -10.31 -10.58
C LYS A 142 6.69 -10.36 -9.19
N LYS A 143 6.58 -9.19 -8.56
CA LYS A 143 6.18 -9.06 -7.15
C LYS A 143 5.21 -7.92 -6.93
N LEU A 144 4.21 -8.15 -6.09
CA LEU A 144 3.39 -7.13 -5.45
C LEU A 144 3.92 -6.97 -4.02
N ILE A 145 4.58 -5.85 -3.74
CA ILE A 145 5.15 -5.52 -2.43
C ILE A 145 4.19 -4.62 -1.67
N LYS A 146 3.71 -5.07 -0.51
CA LYS A 146 2.96 -4.25 0.46
C LYS A 146 3.93 -3.77 1.52
N MET A 147 4.46 -2.55 1.33
CA MET A 147 5.48 -1.99 2.22
C MET A 147 4.98 -1.83 3.65
N HIS A 148 3.72 -1.41 3.81
CA HIS A 148 3.14 -1.21 5.13
C HIS A 148 2.44 -2.46 5.67
N GLY A 149 2.86 -3.65 5.23
CA GLY A 149 2.32 -4.93 5.66
C GLY A 149 0.85 -5.15 5.28
N ASP A 150 0.19 -6.03 6.01
CA ASP A 150 -1.24 -6.29 5.86
C ASP A 150 -1.90 -6.73 7.18
N PHE A 151 -3.24 -6.76 7.18
CA PHE A 151 -4.01 -7.24 8.32
C PHE A 151 -3.89 -8.74 8.54
N LYS A 152 -3.51 -9.52 7.53
CA LYS A 152 -3.46 -10.99 7.60
C LYS A 152 -2.28 -11.45 8.46
N ASN A 153 -1.13 -10.78 8.32
CA ASN A 153 0.09 -11.11 9.03
C ASN A 153 0.24 -10.32 10.34
N HIS A 154 -0.73 -9.47 10.70
CA HIS A 154 -0.67 -8.61 11.88
C HIS A 154 0.63 -7.78 11.92
N ASN A 155 0.97 -7.16 10.80
CA ASN A 155 2.21 -6.39 10.66
C ASN A 155 1.99 -5.05 9.94
N ILE A 156 0.82 -4.43 10.13
CA ILE A 156 0.55 -3.13 9.52
C ILE A 156 1.52 -2.09 10.06
N VAL A 157 1.96 -1.17 9.20
CA VAL A 157 2.79 -0.02 9.59
C VAL A 157 1.88 1.20 9.69
N PHE A 158 1.57 1.64 10.90
CA PHE A 158 0.65 2.74 11.13
C PHE A 158 0.96 3.60 12.36
N LYS A 159 1.41 3.01 13.47
CA LYS A 159 1.78 3.78 14.68
C LYS A 159 3.24 4.23 14.63
N GLU A 160 3.58 5.23 15.44
CA GLU A 160 4.93 5.82 15.51
C GLU A 160 6.05 4.78 15.59
N ASP A 161 5.91 3.78 16.49
CA ASP A 161 6.92 2.74 16.66
C ASP A 161 7.16 1.90 15.39
N ASP A 162 6.14 1.72 14.52
CA ASP A 162 6.30 0.94 13.30
C ASP A 162 7.25 1.63 12.31
N TYR A 163 7.14 2.96 12.22
CA TYR A 163 8.00 3.77 11.36
C TYR A 163 9.42 3.87 11.93
N LEU A 164 9.56 4.12 13.23
CA LEU A 164 10.86 4.18 13.90
C LEU A 164 11.64 2.87 13.77
N ASN A 165 10.94 1.73 13.83
CA ASN A 165 11.53 0.40 13.76
C ASN A 165 11.39 -0.23 12.36
N TYR A 166 10.99 0.52 11.32
CA TYR A 166 10.70 -0.05 10.01
C TYR A 166 11.91 -0.81 9.43
N SER A 167 13.10 -0.22 9.48
CA SER A 167 14.34 -0.85 8.99
C SER A 167 14.74 -2.10 9.77
N PHE A 168 14.28 -2.24 11.01
CA PHE A 168 14.50 -3.43 11.82
C PHE A 168 13.46 -4.52 11.52
N ASN A 169 12.20 -4.13 11.31
CA ASN A 169 11.08 -5.03 11.09
C ASN A 169 10.96 -5.53 9.64
N PHE A 170 11.36 -4.70 8.66
CA PHE A 170 11.25 -4.95 7.22
C PHE A 170 12.56 -4.70 6.43
N PRO A 171 13.75 -5.12 6.91
CA PRO A 171 15.02 -4.82 6.26
C PRO A 171 15.11 -5.31 4.81
N LEU A 172 14.53 -6.46 4.47
CA LEU A 172 14.61 -7.00 3.11
C LEU A 172 13.66 -6.26 2.17
N ILE A 173 12.42 -6.00 2.58
CA ILE A 173 11.49 -5.18 1.80
C ILE A 173 12.06 -3.78 1.59
N GLU A 174 12.60 -3.14 2.63
CA GLU A 174 13.18 -1.80 2.53
C GLU A 174 14.30 -1.76 1.48
N ASN A 175 15.25 -2.69 1.56
CA ASN A 175 16.37 -2.76 0.62
C ASN A 175 15.92 -3.09 -0.80
N TYR A 176 14.94 -3.98 -0.96
CA TYR A 176 14.34 -4.29 -2.25
C TYR A 176 13.71 -3.04 -2.88
N VAL A 177 12.91 -2.29 -2.13
CA VAL A 177 12.26 -1.07 -2.63
C VAL A 177 13.30 -0.01 -3.00
N LYS A 178 14.34 0.20 -2.18
CA LYS A 178 15.46 1.10 -2.51
C LYS A 178 16.16 0.70 -3.82
N SER A 179 16.39 -0.60 -4.01
CA SER A 179 16.95 -1.14 -5.25
C SER A 179 16.03 -0.86 -6.44
N VAL A 180 14.72 -1.08 -6.31
CA VAL A 180 13.76 -0.79 -7.39
C VAL A 180 13.77 0.70 -7.73
N ILE A 181 13.63 1.59 -6.75
CA ILE A 181 13.59 3.05 -6.98
C ILE A 181 14.88 3.56 -7.65
N SER A 182 16.03 2.97 -7.35
CA SER A 182 17.33 3.38 -7.92
C SER A 182 17.60 2.83 -9.32
N THR A 183 16.94 1.75 -9.72
CA THR A 183 17.28 1.01 -10.96
C THR A 183 16.15 0.93 -11.97
N HIS A 184 14.91 1.22 -11.56
CA HIS A 184 13.71 1.10 -12.39
C HIS A 184 13.12 2.48 -12.72
N THR A 185 12.38 2.54 -13.83
CA THR A 185 11.44 3.64 -14.04
C THR A 185 10.23 3.42 -13.14
N VAL A 186 9.94 4.37 -12.24
CA VAL A 186 8.82 4.26 -11.30
C VAL A 186 7.66 5.16 -11.73
N LEU A 187 6.49 4.56 -11.89
CA LEU A 187 5.22 5.26 -12.11
C LEU A 187 4.42 5.32 -10.80
N PHE A 188 4.21 6.52 -10.27
CA PHE A 188 3.39 6.75 -9.08
C PHE A 188 1.92 6.97 -9.46
N LEU A 189 1.01 6.23 -8.84
CA LEU A 189 -0.44 6.31 -9.05
C LEU A 189 -1.17 6.42 -7.72
N GLY A 190 -2.13 7.35 -7.62
CA GLY A 190 -2.98 7.47 -6.42
C GLY A 190 -2.26 8.01 -5.17
N TYR A 191 -1.16 8.72 -5.35
CA TYR A 191 -0.50 9.51 -4.30
C TYR A 191 -1.04 10.94 -4.30
N SER A 192 -1.35 11.46 -3.12
CA SER A 192 -1.51 12.88 -2.85
C SER A 192 -0.19 13.49 -2.39
N TYR A 193 -0.07 14.81 -2.50
CA TYR A 193 1.11 15.55 -1.99
C TYR A 193 1.31 15.40 -0.48
N ASN A 194 0.29 14.96 0.26
CA ASN A 194 0.34 14.73 1.70
C ASN A 194 0.81 13.29 2.06
N ASP A 195 0.99 12.42 1.06
CA ASP A 195 1.40 11.02 1.24
C ASP A 195 2.93 10.82 1.09
N ILE A 196 3.70 11.91 0.93
CA ILE A 196 5.18 11.94 0.80
C ILE A 196 5.80 12.63 2.01
#